data_AF-A0A1Y3AS20-F1
#
_entry.id   AF-A0A1Y3AS20-F1
#
_cell.length_a   1.000
_cell.length_b   1.000
_cell.length_c   1.000
_cell.angle_alpha   90.00
_cell.angle_beta   90.00
_cell.angle_gamma   90.00
#
_symmetry.space_group_name_H-M   'P 1'
#
loop_
_entity.id
_entity.type
_entity.pdbx_description
1 polymer ?
#
loop_
_entity_poly.entity_id
_entity_poly.type
_entity_poly.pdbx_seq_one_letter_code
_entity_poly.pdbx_strand_id
1 'polypeptide(L)'
;MTMTTTSMIPTQTIKFRENNRVHVPITLCLLILTGYVCGGGLLFSIWENWNYLDGSYFCFVTLSTIGFGDLVPGASVVDSTGSQEKLVICSLYLLAGMALLAMCFNLMQEEVIHKVKQFGRRLGIVSDHDDDYDYDYDGDVDDFSKIQVTIDQTS
;
A
#
# COMPACT_ATOMS: atom_id res chain seq x y z
N MET A 1 16.78 -37.68 -55.27
CA MET A 1 16.71 -38.53 -54.08
C MET A 1 16.57 -37.60 -52.89
N THR A 2 15.39 -37.66 -52.29
CA THR A 2 14.86 -36.84 -51.20
C THR A 2 15.67 -36.99 -49.91
N MET A 3 15.75 -35.90 -49.12
CA MET A 3 15.34 -35.82 -47.71
C MET A 3 16.18 -34.79 -46.94
N THR A 4 15.73 -33.54 -46.98
CA THR A 4 16.00 -32.52 -45.96
C THR A 4 15.40 -32.99 -44.63
N THR A 5 16.24 -33.38 -43.69
CA THR A 5 15.84 -33.75 -42.33
C THR A 5 15.79 -32.49 -41.46
N THR A 6 14.74 -31.68 -41.66
CA THR A 6 14.40 -30.64 -40.69
C THR A 6 13.80 -31.35 -39.48
N SER A 7 14.63 -31.59 -38.46
CA SER A 7 14.18 -32.03 -37.14
C SER A 7 13.25 -30.97 -36.55
N MET A 8 11.97 -31.33 -36.51
CA MET A 8 10.92 -30.62 -35.82
C MET A 8 11.29 -30.52 -34.33
N ILE A 9 11.80 -29.36 -33.90
CA ILE A 9 11.92 -29.03 -32.47
C ILE A 9 10.52 -28.55 -32.05
N PRO A 10 9.81 -29.25 -31.15
CA PRO A 10 8.55 -28.76 -30.62
C PRO A 10 8.81 -27.55 -29.73
N THR A 11 8.33 -26.38 -30.14
CA THR A 11 8.19 -25.19 -29.29
C THR A 11 7.36 -25.57 -28.06
N GLN A 12 8.02 -25.80 -26.93
CA GLN A 12 7.36 -25.94 -25.63
C GLN A 12 6.73 -24.60 -25.31
N THR A 13 5.42 -24.47 -25.54
CA THR A 13 4.64 -23.34 -25.05
C THR A 13 4.70 -23.41 -23.52
N ILE A 14 5.53 -22.54 -22.94
CA ILE A 14 5.49 -22.25 -21.50
C ILE A 14 4.05 -21.86 -21.21
N LYS A 15 3.27 -22.77 -20.62
CA LYS A 15 2.02 -22.42 -19.95
C LYS A 15 2.43 -21.47 -18.84
N PHE A 16 2.33 -20.17 -19.10
CA PHE A 16 2.29 -19.17 -18.04
C PHE A 16 1.24 -19.69 -17.05
N ARG A 17 1.73 -20.06 -15.86
CA ARG A 17 0.91 -20.43 -14.71
C ARG A 17 -0.20 -19.38 -14.65
N GLU A 18 -1.44 -19.83 -14.74
CA GLU A 18 -2.61 -19.01 -14.49
C GLU A 18 -2.37 -18.33 -13.16
N ASN A 19 -1.98 -17.06 -13.23
CA ASN A 19 -1.79 -16.24 -12.06
C ASN A 19 -3.21 -16.05 -11.57
N ASN A 20 -3.62 -16.88 -10.60
CA ASN A 20 -4.77 -16.56 -9.77
C ASN A 20 -4.50 -15.16 -9.28
N ARG A 21 -5.09 -14.15 -9.92
CA ARG A 21 -5.12 -12.80 -9.40
C ARG A 21 -5.88 -12.96 -8.10
N VAL A 22 -5.12 -13.13 -7.02
CA VAL A 22 -5.64 -13.05 -5.67
C VAL A 22 -6.12 -11.62 -5.62
N HIS A 23 -7.41 -11.44 -5.89
CA HIS A 23 -8.09 -10.18 -5.65
C HIS A 23 -7.97 -10.05 -4.14
N VAL A 24 -6.95 -9.32 -3.68
CA VAL A 24 -6.78 -9.03 -2.27
C VAL A 24 -7.90 -8.05 -1.97
N PRO A 25 -9.02 -8.51 -1.39
CA PRO A 25 -10.16 -7.64 -1.26
C PRO A 25 -9.76 -6.51 -0.30
N ILE A 26 -10.33 -5.32 -0.50
CA ILE A 26 -10.22 -4.19 0.44
C ILE A 26 -10.42 -4.67 1.89
N THR A 27 -11.32 -5.64 2.09
CA THR A 27 -11.58 -6.28 3.39
C THR A 27 -10.32 -6.86 4.04
N LEU A 28 -9.39 -7.46 3.29
CA LEU A 28 -8.14 -7.97 3.83
C LEU A 28 -7.23 -6.83 4.29
N CYS A 29 -7.12 -5.74 3.53
CA CYS A 29 -6.32 -4.57 3.93
C CYS A 29 -6.88 -3.92 5.20
N LEU A 30 -8.22 -3.76 5.26
CA LEU A 30 -8.89 -3.25 6.46
C LEU A 30 -8.69 -4.16 7.66
N LEU A 31 -8.72 -5.49 7.47
CA LEU A 31 -8.46 -6.45 8.54
C LEU A 31 -7.03 -6.34 9.05
N ILE A 32 -6.04 -6.27 8.14
CA ILE A 32 -4.63 -6.12 8.50
C ILE A 32 -4.39 -4.80 9.23
N LEU A 33 -4.93 -3.69 8.74
CA LEU A 33 -4.84 -2.38 9.42
C LEU A 33 -5.50 -2.40 10.80
N THR A 34 -6.67 -3.01 10.92
CA THR A 34 -7.38 -3.13 12.20
C THR A 34 -6.58 -3.97 13.19
N GLY A 35 -6.04 -5.11 12.74
CA GLY A 35 -5.18 -5.96 13.56
C GLY A 35 -3.89 -5.25 13.96
N TYR A 36 -3.32 -4.47 13.05
CA TYR A 36 -2.15 -3.65 13.30
C TYR A 36 -2.43 -2.63 14.41
N VAL A 37 -3.48 -1.81 14.28
CA VAL A 37 -3.91 -0.83 15.31
C VAL A 37 -4.18 -1.50 16.66
N CYS A 38 -4.88 -2.65 16.67
CA CYS A 38 -5.16 -3.38 17.90
C CYS A 38 -3.87 -3.87 18.58
N GLY A 39 -2.91 -4.37 17.81
CA GLY A 39 -1.61 -4.81 18.30
C GLY A 39 -0.79 -3.64 18.87
N GLY A 40 -0.77 -2.49 18.18
CA GLY A 40 -0.14 -1.27 18.67
C GLY A 40 -0.78 -0.77 19.96
N GLY A 41 -2.11 -0.73 20.02
CA GLY A 41 -2.84 -0.31 21.21
C GLY A 41 -2.55 -1.17 22.43
N LEU A 42 -2.44 -2.49 22.27
CA LEU A 42 -2.02 -3.41 23.35
C LEU A 42 -0.56 -3.17 23.75
N LEU A 43 0.35 -3.01 22.78
CA LEU A 43 1.77 -2.79 23.05
C LEU A 43 1.99 -1.50 23.86
N PHE A 44 1.37 -0.39 23.43
CA PHE A 44 1.48 0.90 24.12
C PHE A 44 0.76 0.90 25.47
N SER A 45 -0.40 0.23 25.58
CA SER A 45 -1.11 0.07 26.85
C SER A 45 -0.23 -0.62 27.91
N ILE A 46 0.51 -1.67 27.55
CA ILE A 46 1.40 -2.38 28.48
C ILE A 46 2.64 -1.54 28.82
N TRP A 47 3.20 -0.83 27.85
CA TRP A 47 4.46 -0.10 28.02
C TRP A 47 4.35 1.22 28.78
N GLU A 48 3.27 1.95 28.56
CA GLU A 48 2.99 3.25 29.18
C GLU A 48 1.95 3.16 30.31
N ASN A 49 1.45 1.95 30.63
CA ASN A 49 0.33 1.74 31.55
C ASN A 49 -0.93 2.55 31.18
N TRP A 50 -1.16 2.77 29.88
CA TRP A 50 -2.36 3.42 29.37
C TRP A 50 -3.53 2.43 29.28
N ASN A 51 -4.77 2.94 29.25
CA ASN A 51 -5.88 2.06 28.89
C ASN A 51 -5.72 1.56 27.46
N TYR A 52 -6.24 0.37 27.17
CA TYR A 52 -6.26 -0.18 25.81
C TYR A 52 -6.92 0.78 24.81
N LEU A 53 -7.96 1.51 25.24
CA LEU A 53 -8.63 2.52 24.43
C LEU A 53 -7.71 3.72 24.11
N ASP A 54 -6.91 4.18 25.07
CA ASP A 54 -5.98 5.31 24.87
C ASP A 54 -4.84 4.91 23.92
N GLY A 55 -4.30 3.70 24.09
CA GLY A 55 -3.25 3.16 23.22
C GLY A 55 -3.72 2.93 21.78
N SER A 56 -4.91 2.36 21.60
CA SER A 56 -5.50 2.15 20.27
C SER A 56 -5.93 3.46 19.61
N TYR A 57 -6.44 4.42 20.38
CA TYR A 57 -6.73 5.78 19.93
C TYR A 57 -5.45 6.46 19.41
N PHE A 58 -4.37 6.45 20.19
CA PHE A 58 -3.08 7.01 19.76
C PHE A 58 -2.60 6.39 18.44
N CYS A 59 -2.64 5.07 18.35
CA CYS A 59 -2.22 4.35 17.16
C CYS A 59 -3.09 4.73 15.94
N PHE A 60 -4.41 4.77 16.10
CA PHE A 60 -5.33 5.14 15.03
C PHE A 60 -5.19 6.61 14.60
N VAL A 61 -5.11 7.55 15.54
CA VAL A 61 -4.96 9.00 15.26
C VAL A 61 -3.63 9.30 14.55
N THR A 62 -2.57 8.59 14.92
CA THR A 62 -1.26 8.74 14.27
C THR A 62 -1.28 8.17 12.85
N LEU A 63 -1.83 6.97 12.68
CA LEU A 63 -1.93 6.31 11.38
C LEU A 63 -2.86 7.05 10.42
N SER A 64 -4.02 7.50 10.90
CA SER A 64 -4.94 8.34 10.11
C SER A 64 -4.37 9.72 9.78
N THR A 65 -3.16 10.05 10.23
CA THR A 65 -2.50 11.35 10.05
C THR A 65 -3.26 12.53 10.66
N ILE A 66 -4.27 12.26 11.51
CA ILE A 66 -4.99 13.30 12.26
C ILE A 66 -4.04 13.95 13.26
N GLY A 67 -3.28 13.13 14.00
CA GLY A 67 -2.10 13.58 14.77
C GLY A 67 -2.35 14.68 15.81
N PHE A 68 -3.40 14.57 16.63
CA PHE A 68 -3.69 15.58 17.67
C PHE A 68 -2.52 15.84 18.64
N GLY A 69 -1.70 14.82 18.91
CA GLY A 69 -0.53 14.92 19.78
C GLY A 69 -0.85 15.06 21.27
N ASP A 70 -2.08 14.75 21.67
CA ASP A 70 -2.56 14.73 23.05
C ASP A 70 -1.98 13.58 23.86
N LEU A 71 -1.81 12.43 23.22
CA LEU A 71 -1.16 11.24 23.77
C LEU A 71 0.13 10.98 23.00
N VAL A 72 1.28 10.98 23.69
CA VAL A 72 2.59 10.71 23.08
C VAL A 72 3.40 9.76 23.99
N PRO A 73 3.87 8.61 23.47
CA PRO A 73 4.71 7.70 24.24
C PRO A 73 6.02 8.40 24.61
N GLY A 74 6.52 8.14 25.81
CA GLY A 74 7.73 8.79 26.34
C GLY A 74 7.47 10.06 27.16
N ALA A 75 6.28 10.67 27.10
CA ALA A 75 5.98 11.89 27.85
C ALA A 75 5.96 11.68 29.38
N SER A 76 5.56 10.49 29.83
CA SER A 76 5.40 10.17 31.26
C SER A 76 6.64 9.52 31.91
N VAL A 77 7.63 9.11 31.10
CA VAL A 77 8.78 8.28 31.52
C VAL A 77 10.13 8.99 31.34
N VAL A 78 10.15 10.31 31.54
CA VAL A 78 11.39 11.12 31.48
C VAL A 78 12.43 10.72 32.54
N ASP A 79 12.04 9.97 33.58
CA ASP A 79 12.88 9.70 34.76
C ASP A 79 13.48 8.28 34.85
N SER A 80 13.39 7.46 33.80
CA SER A 80 13.91 6.07 33.83
C SER A 80 14.73 5.74 32.59
N THR A 81 15.98 5.30 32.78
CA THR A 81 17.01 5.01 31.75
C THR A 81 16.58 4.11 30.56
N GLY A 82 15.37 3.53 30.58
CA GLY A 82 14.76 2.72 29.50
C GLY A 82 13.73 3.45 28.62
N SER A 83 13.60 4.77 28.66
CA SER A 83 12.65 5.50 27.77
C SER A 83 13.10 5.50 26.30
N GLN A 84 14.40 5.49 26.05
CA GLN A 84 14.96 5.67 24.71
C GLN A 84 14.68 4.45 23.80
N GLU A 85 14.76 3.25 24.34
CA GLU A 85 14.42 1.99 23.64
C GLU A 85 12.93 1.91 23.27
N LYS A 86 12.04 2.41 24.15
CA LYS A 86 10.60 2.44 23.88
C LYS A 86 10.25 3.40 22.75
N LEU A 87 10.88 4.57 22.71
CA LEU A 87 10.70 5.56 21.66
C LEU A 87 11.20 5.06 20.30
N VAL A 88 12.34 4.38 20.26
CA VAL A 88 12.86 3.78 19.02
C VAL A 88 11.89 2.74 18.49
N ILE A 89 11.41 1.82 19.33
CA ILE A 89 10.45 0.79 18.91
C ILE A 89 9.12 1.42 18.49
N CYS A 90 8.65 2.44 19.21
CA CYS A 90 7.47 3.22 18.80
C CYS A 90 7.64 3.83 17.41
N SER A 91 8.78 4.48 17.14
CA SER A 91 9.04 5.15 15.87
C SER A 91 9.10 4.15 14.70
N LEU A 92 9.76 3.00 14.91
CA LEU A 92 9.84 1.93 13.92
C LEU A 92 8.47 1.31 13.65
N TYR A 93 7.68 1.10 14.70
CA TYR A 93 6.32 0.65 14.57
C TYR A 93 5.53 1.66 13.74
N LEU A 94 5.41 2.92 14.16
CA LEU A 94 4.67 3.94 13.42
C LEU A 94 5.10 4.07 11.96
N LEU A 95 6.40 3.99 11.68
CA LEU A 95 6.93 4.02 10.30
C LEU A 95 6.45 2.82 9.48
N ALA A 96 6.49 1.61 10.05
CA ALA A 96 5.95 0.42 9.39
C ALA A 96 4.44 0.54 9.15
N GLY A 97 3.70 1.09 10.11
CA GLY A 97 2.26 1.32 9.98
C GLY A 97 1.90 2.32 8.89
N MET A 98 2.68 3.40 8.74
CA MET A 98 2.53 4.37 7.64
C MET A 98 2.81 3.73 6.28
N ALA A 99 3.81 2.84 6.18
CA ALA A 99 4.08 2.09 4.95
C ALA A 99 2.93 1.13 4.61
N LEU A 100 2.38 0.43 5.60
CA LEU A 100 1.19 -0.43 5.43
C LEU A 100 -0.03 0.38 4.99
N LEU A 101 -0.24 1.55 5.58
CA LEU A 101 -1.31 2.45 5.16
C LEU A 101 -1.15 2.93 3.72
N ALA A 102 0.06 3.33 3.32
CA ALA A 102 0.33 3.73 1.94
C ALA A 102 0.02 2.60 0.95
N MET A 103 0.46 1.38 1.26
CA MET A 103 0.12 0.19 0.46
C MET A 103 -1.39 -0.05 0.40
N CYS A 104 -2.09 0.07 1.54
CA CYS A 104 -3.54 -0.08 1.56
C CYS A 104 -4.26 1.00 0.79
N PHE A 105 -3.80 2.25 0.83
CA PHE A 105 -4.39 3.33 0.04
C PHE A 105 -4.22 3.11 -1.45
N ASN A 106 -3.05 2.63 -1.90
CA ASN A 106 -2.81 2.29 -3.31
C ASN A 106 -3.82 1.22 -3.78
N LEU A 107 -4.02 0.16 -2.99
CA LEU A 107 -4.99 -0.90 -3.30
C LEU A 107 -6.45 -0.40 -3.26
N MET A 108 -6.79 0.43 -2.27
CA MET A 108 -8.14 0.99 -2.17
C MET A 108 -8.44 1.92 -3.35
N GLN A 109 -7.47 2.71 -3.81
CA GLN A 109 -7.63 3.60 -4.95
C GLN A 109 -7.99 2.84 -6.22
N GLU A 110 -7.25 1.76 -6.53
CA GLU A 110 -7.50 0.90 -7.69
C GLU A 110 -8.93 0.33 -7.68
N GLU A 111 -9.36 -0.22 -6.54
CA GLU A 111 -10.69 -0.82 -6.38
C GLU A 111 -11.83 0.21 -6.37
N VAL A 112 -11.64 1.37 -5.73
CA VAL A 112 -12.63 2.46 -5.70
C VAL A 112 -12.87 2.97 -7.11
N ILE A 113 -11.83 3.14 -7.91
CA ILE A 113 -11.94 3.56 -9.31
C ILE A 113 -12.81 2.58 -10.11
N HIS A 114 -12.61 1.27 -9.95
CA HIS A 114 -13.43 0.25 -10.60
C HIS A 114 -14.91 0.33 -10.17
N LYS A 115 -15.17 0.50 -8.87
CA LYS A 115 -16.54 0.64 -8.33
C LYS A 115 -17.21 1.94 -8.76
N VAL A 116 -16.48 3.06 -8.79
CA VAL A 116 -16.96 4.37 -9.23
C VAL A 116 -17.32 4.34 -10.71
N LYS A 117 -16.48 3.75 -11.58
CA LYS A 117 -16.81 3.55 -13.00
C LYS A 117 -18.07 2.69 -13.18
N GLN A 118 -18.24 1.64 -12.37
CA GLN A 118 -19.45 0.82 -12.40
C GLN A 118 -20.70 1.57 -11.91
N PHE A 119 -20.57 2.42 -10.89
CA PHE A 119 -21.66 3.27 -10.40
C PHE A 119 -22.03 4.38 -11.39
N GLY A 120 -21.04 5.02 -12.02
CA GLY A 120 -21.24 6.06 -13.04
C GLY A 120 -22.02 5.54 -14.25
N ARG A 121 -21.72 4.31 -14.70
CA ARG A 121 -22.49 3.62 -15.76
C ARG A 121 -23.92 3.32 -15.35
N ARG A 122 -24.17 2.95 -14.08
CA ARG A 122 -25.53 2.74 -13.56
C ARG A 122 -26.34 4.02 -13.42
N LEU A 123 -25.67 5.15 -13.22
CA LEU A 123 -26.30 6.46 -13.10
C LEU A 123 -26.46 7.18 -14.46
N GLY A 124 -25.95 6.60 -15.56
CA GLY A 124 -26.12 7.16 -16.92
C GLY A 124 -25.35 8.45 -17.17
N ILE A 125 -24.31 8.75 -16.38
CA ILE A 125 -23.57 10.02 -16.42
C ILE A 125 -22.30 9.97 -17.29
N VAL A 126 -21.94 8.79 -17.82
CA VAL A 126 -20.77 8.58 -18.68
C VAL A 126 -21.25 8.18 -20.07
N SER A 127 -20.97 9.02 -21.06
CA SER A 127 -21.16 8.71 -22.49
C SER A 127 -19.98 7.84 -22.97
N ASP A 128 -20.25 6.78 -23.73
CA ASP A 128 -19.29 5.82 -24.32
C ASP A 128 -18.32 6.47 -25.35
N HIS A 129 -17.50 7.43 -24.96
CA HIS A 129 -16.49 8.00 -25.87
C HIS A 129 -15.05 8.01 -25.34
N ASP A 130 -14.79 7.33 -24.22
CA ASP A 130 -13.53 7.40 -23.49
C ASP A 130 -13.03 6.00 -23.06
N ASP A 131 -13.17 4.98 -23.91
CA ASP A 131 -12.67 3.61 -23.66
C ASP A 131 -11.15 3.45 -23.89
N ASP A 132 -10.41 4.54 -24.13
CA ASP A 132 -8.94 4.55 -24.32
C ASP A 132 -8.17 5.34 -23.24
N TYR A 133 -8.74 5.50 -22.05
CA TYR A 133 -7.94 5.89 -20.88
C TYR A 133 -7.48 4.64 -20.15
N ASP A 134 -6.42 4.05 -20.69
CA ASP A 134 -5.51 3.16 -20.00
C ASP A 134 -5.17 3.79 -18.64
N TYR A 135 -5.41 3.06 -17.56
CA TYR A 135 -4.89 3.45 -16.25
C TYR A 135 -3.42 3.07 -16.22
N ASP A 136 -2.62 3.80 -16.99
CA ASP A 136 -1.19 3.88 -16.74
C ASP A 136 -1.01 4.47 -15.35
N TYR A 137 -0.66 3.60 -14.41
CA TYR A 137 -0.05 3.97 -13.14
C TYR A 137 1.39 4.42 -13.42
N ASP A 138 1.59 5.39 -14.31
CA ASP A 138 2.86 6.05 -14.55
C ASP A 138 2.85 7.41 -13.84
N GLY A 139 3.13 7.36 -12.54
CA GLY A 139 3.18 8.54 -11.69
C GLY A 139 4.58 8.94 -11.24
N ASP A 140 5.62 8.18 -11.56
CA ASP A 140 6.98 8.47 -11.06
C ASP A 140 8.14 7.94 -11.92
N VAL A 141 7.91 7.25 -13.05
CA VAL A 141 9.01 6.69 -13.87
C VAL A 141 9.17 7.45 -15.19
N ASP A 142 8.12 8.08 -15.72
CA ASP A 142 8.19 8.83 -16.98
C ASP A 142 8.94 10.18 -16.90
N ASP A 143 9.03 10.82 -15.74
CA ASP A 143 9.77 12.08 -15.64
C ASP A 143 11.30 11.84 -15.72
N PHE A 144 11.78 10.76 -15.11
CA PHE A 144 13.19 10.39 -15.16
C PHE A 144 13.61 9.86 -16.55
N SER A 145 12.71 9.16 -17.25
CA SER A 145 12.96 8.71 -18.62
C SER A 145 12.98 9.87 -19.62
N LYS A 146 12.09 10.87 -19.47
CA LYS A 146 12.08 12.09 -20.30
C LYS A 146 13.30 12.98 -20.06
N ILE A 147 13.78 13.10 -18.83
CA ILE A 147 15.01 13.83 -18.53
C ILE A 147 16.19 13.15 -19.22
N GLN A 148 16.31 11.82 -19.12
CA GLN A 148 17.41 11.09 -19.76
C GLN A 148 17.37 11.20 -21.29
N VAL A 149 16.19 11.11 -21.90
CA VAL A 149 16.00 11.26 -23.35
C VAL A 149 16.31 12.69 -23.82
N THR A 150 15.99 13.71 -23.01
CA THR A 150 16.28 15.11 -23.36
C THR A 150 17.79 15.40 -23.28
N ILE A 151 18.50 14.80 -22.32
CA ILE A 151 19.97 14.95 -22.22
C ILE A 151 20.69 14.28 -23.40
N ASP A 152 20.23 13.11 -23.85
CA ASP A 152 20.83 12.39 -24.98
C ASP A 152 20.61 13.10 -26.33
N GLN A 153 19.48 13.83 -26.47
CA GLN A 153 19.18 14.63 -27.67
C GLN A 153 19.93 15.98 -27.74
N THR A 154 20.55 16.42 -26.64
CA THR A 154 21.22 17.73 -26.54
C THR A 154 22.75 17.60 -26.52
N SER A 155 23.31 16.41 -26.75
CA SER A 155 24.76 16.18 -26.84
C SER A 155 25.22 15.63 -28.19
#